data_AF-A0AAU2AS25-F1
#
_entry.id   AF-A0AAU2AS25-F1
#
_cell.length_a   1.000
_cell.length_b   1.000
_cell.length_c   1.000
_cell.angle_alpha   90.00
_cell.angle_beta   90.00
_cell.angle_gamma   90.00
#
_symmetry.space_group_name_H-M   'P 1'
#
loop_
_entity.id
_entity.type
_entity.pdbx_description
1 polymer ?
#
loop_
_entity_poly.entity_id
_entity_poly.type
_entity_poly.pdbx_seq_one_letter_code
_entity_poly.pdbx_strand_id
1 'polypeptide(L)' 'MTKWEYMTAPLLVHATKQILDNFGEDGWELVQVVSGPNPEQLVAYFKREKNA' A
#
# COMPACT_ATOMS: atom_id res chain seq x y z
N MET A 1 -0.17 13.41 -20.09
CA MET A 1 0.56 12.38 -19.32
C MET A 1 -0.17 12.18 -18.01
N THR A 2 -0.43 10.93 -17.61
CA THR A 2 -1.00 10.61 -16.30
C THR A 2 -0.05 11.10 -15.20
N LYS A 3 -0.58 11.78 -14.19
CA LYS A 3 0.14 12.15 -12.97
C LYS A 3 -0.16 11.09 -11.91
N TRP A 4 0.85 10.71 -11.14
CA TRP A 4 0.73 9.68 -10.10
C TRP A 4 0.88 10.30 -8.72
N GLU A 5 0.11 9.79 -7.78
CA GLU A 5 0.35 9.95 -6.35
C GLU A 5 0.83 8.62 -5.75
N TYR A 6 1.67 8.73 -4.72
CA TYR A 6 2.32 7.59 -4.07
C TYR A 6 2.11 7.69 -2.56
N MET A 7 1.94 6.54 -1.92
CA MET A 7 1.76 6.45 -0.48
C MET A 7 2.45 5.19 0.05
N THR A 8 2.85 5.23 1.31
CA THR A 8 3.27 4.05 2.06
C THR A 8 2.35 3.84 3.26
N ALA A 9 2.09 2.57 3.61
CA ALA A 9 1.33 2.23 4.80
C ALA A 9 1.92 0.98 5.49
N PRO A 10 1.89 0.92 6.83
CA PRO A 10 2.28 -0.29 7.55
C PRO A 10 1.23 -1.40 7.35
N LEU A 11 1.69 -2.63 7.20
CA LEU A 11 0.85 -3.82 7.19
C LEU A 11 0.98 -4.55 8.53
N LEU A 12 -0.13 -4.68 9.25
CA LEU A 12 -0.21 -5.53 10.43
C LEU A 12 -0.34 -6.98 9.98
N VAL A 13 0.61 -7.85 10.38
CA VAL A 13 0.69 -9.24 9.90
C VAL A 13 -0.58 -10.08 10.10
N HIS A 14 -1.39 -9.77 11.11
CA HIS A 14 -2.67 -10.44 11.38
C HIS A 14 -3.88 -9.82 10.66
N ALA A 15 -3.70 -8.71 9.94
CA ALA A 15 -4.74 -7.99 9.23
C ALA A 15 -4.33 -7.60 7.79
N THR A 16 -3.24 -8.15 7.26
CA THR A 16 -2.66 -7.77 5.96
C THR A 16 -3.70 -7.72 4.84
N LYS A 17 -4.52 -8.77 4.71
CA LYS A 17 -5.56 -8.83 3.68
C LYS A 17 -6.54 -7.66 3.81
N GLN A 18 -7.12 -7.46 5.00
CA GLN A 18 -8.10 -6.40 5.24
C GLN A 18 -7.52 -5.02 4.93
N ILE A 19 -6.25 -4.77 5.28
CA ILE A 19 -5.58 -3.50 4.99
C ILE A 19 -5.42 -3.31 3.47
N LEU A 20 -4.98 -4.35 2.76
CA LEU A 20 -4.83 -4.29 1.30
C LEU A 20 -6.16 -4.11 0.58
N ASP A 21 -7.21 -4.82 1.01
CA ASP A 21 -8.56 -4.72 0.45
C ASP A 21 -9.10 -3.28 0.62
N ASN A 22 -8.99 -2.69 1.82
CA ASN A 22 -9.41 -1.31 2.07
C ASN A 22 -8.71 -0.30 1.16
N PHE A 23 -7.38 -0.42 0.99
CA PHE A 23 -6.65 0.48 0.09
C PHE A 23 -7.03 0.25 -1.37
N GLY A 24 -7.29 -0.99 -1.77
CA GLY A 24 -7.78 -1.32 -3.11
C GLY A 24 -9.16 -0.71 -3.40
N GLU A 25 -10.06 -0.73 -2.42
CA GLU A 25 -11.38 -0.06 -2.49
C GLU A 25 -11.25 1.46 -2.63
N ASP A 26 -10.25 2.07 -1.98
CA ASP A 26 -9.90 3.49 -2.12
C ASP A 26 -9.17 3.82 -3.45
N GLY A 27 -8.99 2.83 -4.32
CA GLY A 27 -8.38 2.98 -5.64
C GLY A 27 -6.85 2.99 -5.64
N TRP A 28 -6.20 2.58 -4.55
CA TRP A 28 -4.75 2.43 -4.52
C TRP A 28 -4.33 1.10 -5.14
N GLU A 29 -3.33 1.16 -6.03
CA GLU A 29 -2.67 0.00 -6.58
C GLU A 29 -1.45 -0.37 -5.73
N LEU A 30 -1.38 -1.61 -5.26
CA LEU A 30 -0.21 -2.15 -4.57
C LEU A 30 0.97 -2.28 -5.55
N VAL A 31 2.10 -1.66 -5.21
CA VAL A 31 3.34 -1.71 -5.99
C VAL A 31 4.27 -2.78 -5.44
N GLN A 32 4.54 -2.75 -4.14
CA GLN A 32 5.48 -3.65 -3.48
C GLN A 32 5.22 -3.71 -1.97
N VAL A 33 5.57 -4.83 -1.35
CA VAL A 33 5.73 -4.96 0.10
C VAL A 33 7.20 -5.13 0.43
N VAL A 34 7.69 -4.38 1.41
CA VAL A 34 9.07 -4.42 1.91
C VAL A 34 9.06 -4.86 3.38
N SER A 35 9.92 -5.81 3.72
CA SER A 35 10.19 -6.22 5.10
C SER A 35 11.17 -5.26 5.78
N GLY A 36 10.85 -4.82 7.00
CA GLY A 36 11.75 -4.11 7.88
C GLY A 36 12.76 -5.03 8.57
N PRO A 37 13.52 -4.52 9.55
CA PRO A 37 14.52 -5.30 10.29
C PRO A 37 13.93 -6.50 11.06
N ASN A 38 12.63 -6.47 11.38
CA ASN A 38 11.89 -7.56 12.00
C ASN A 38 10.90 -8.17 10.98
N PRO A 39 10.76 -9.51 10.88
CA PRO A 39 9.74 -10.19 10.07
C PRO A 39 8.30 -9.68 10.22
N GLU A 40 7.94 -9.12 11.37
CA GLU A 40 6.59 -8.59 11.62
C GLU A 40 6.38 -7.17 11.08
N GLN A 41 7.45 -6.48 10.70
CA GLN A 41 7.38 -5.13 10.17
C GLN A 41 7.30 -5.19 8.65
N LEU A 42 6.11 -4.97 8.12
CA LEU A 42 5.86 -4.89 6.68
C LEU A 42 5.37 -3.49 6.31
N VAL A 43 5.91 -2.95 5.22
CA VAL A 43 5.46 -1.68 4.64
C VAL A 43 5.04 -1.93 3.21
N ALA A 44 3.81 -1.53 2.87
CA ALA A 44 3.30 -1.54 1.52
C ALA A 44 3.51 -0.18 0.85
N TYR A 45 3.93 -0.22 -0.41
CA TYR A 45 4.03 0.93 -1.30
C TYR A 45 2.86 0.89 -2.27
N PHE A 46 2.17 2.01 -2.42
CA PHE A 46 1.02 2.15 -3.28
C PHE A 46 1.20 3.29 -4.27
N LYS A 47 0.46 3.22 -5.37
CA LYS A 47 0.29 4.32 -6.32
C LYS A 47 -1.18 4.46 -6.69
N ARG A 48 -1.59 5.67 -7.09
CA ARG A 48 -2.91 5.93 -7.68
C ARG A 48 -2.80 7.03 -8.72
N GLU A 49 -3.70 7.05 -9.70
CA GLU A 49 -3.78 8.18 -10.63
C GLU A 49 -4.23 9.43 -9.88
N LYS A 50 -3.47 10.52 -10.04
CA LYS A 50 -3.82 11.82 -9.44
C LYS A 50 -4.95 12.43 -10.25
N ASN A 51 -6.17 12.32 -9.73
CA ASN A 51 -7.31 13.08 -10.23
C ASN A 51 -7.00 14.58 -10.12
N ALA A 52 -7.34 15.32 -11.18
CA ALA A 52 -7.05 16.75 -11.33
C ALA A 52 -7.80 17.60 -10.30
#